data_AF-A0A8S2XVS8-F1
#
_entry.id   AF-A0A8S2XVS8-F1
#
_cell.length_a   1.000
_cell.length_b   1.000
_cell.length_c   1.000
_cell.angle_alpha   90.00
_cell.angle_beta   90.00
_cell.angle_gamma   90.00
#
_symmetry.space_group_name_H-M   'P 1'
#
loop_
_entity.id
_entity.type
_entity.pdbx_description
1 polymer ?
#
loop_
_entity_poly.entity_id
_entity_poly.type
_entity_poly.pdbx_seq_one_letter_code
_entity_poly.pdbx_strand_id
1 'polypeptide(L)' 'REDNYDEAIRFYQQALEIREIFDPSSHNDIVILLNNISDVYQQQLKYDDALACQKRALQIREIGDPSNRSHVANILNNIG' A
#
# COMPACT_ATOMS: atom_id res chain seq x y z
N ARG A 1 1.12 -0.98 -24.55
CA ARG A 1 1.82 -0.45 -23.34
C ARG A 1 0.82 -0.34 -22.20
N GLU A 2 -0.36 0.24 -22.44
CA GLU A 2 -1.47 0.28 -21.47
C GLU A 2 -2.03 -1.11 -21.12
N ASP A 3 -2.20 -2.01 -22.10
CA ASP A 3 -2.68 -3.38 -21.85
C ASP A 3 -1.82 -4.16 -20.84
N ASN A 4 -0.50 -3.96 -20.84
CA ASN A 4 0.41 -4.62 -19.90
C ASN A 4 0.26 -4.08 -18.47
N TYR A 5 -0.16 -2.82 -18.33
CA TYR A 5 -0.32 -2.21 -17.01
C TYR A 5 -1.60 -2.66 -16.34
N ASP A 6 -2.71 -2.74 -17.08
CA ASP A 6 -3.97 -3.25 -16.53
C ASP A 6 -3.87 -4.74 -16.19
N GLU A 7 -3.16 -5.53 -16.99
CA GLU A 7 -2.87 -6.92 -16.67
C GLU A 7 -1.97 -7.05 -15.42
N ALA A 8 -0.95 -6.19 -15.27
CA ALA A 8 -0.11 -6.16 -14.08
C ALA A 8 -0.92 -5.80 -12.81
N ILE A 9 -1.77 -4.78 -12.88
CA ILE A 9 -2.67 -4.41 -11.78
C ILE A 9 -3.56 -5.59 -11.40
N ARG A 10 -4.14 -6.30 -12.38
CA ARG A 10 -4.99 -7.47 -12.13
C ARG A 10 -4.23 -8.56 -11.36
N PHE A 11 -3.01 -8.88 -11.76
CA PHE A 11 -2.20 -9.90 -11.08
C PHE A 11 -1.82 -9.47 -9.65
N TYR A 12 -1.44 -8.20 -9.45
CA TYR A 12 -1.15 -7.69 -8.10
C TYR A 12 -2.39 -7.67 -7.21
N GLN A 13 -3.57 -7.33 -7.75
CA GLN A 13 -4.83 -7.37 -7.00
C GLN A 13 -5.21 -8.80 -6.59
N GLN A 14 -5.03 -9.79 -7.47
CA GLN A 14 -5.24 -11.19 -7.12
C GLN A 14 -4.28 -11.66 -6.03
N ALA A 15 -2.99 -11.31 -6.13
CA ALA A 15 -2.01 -11.63 -5.10
C ALA A 15 -2.34 -10.94 -3.75
N LEU A 16 -2.85 -9.71 -3.82
CA LEU A 16 -3.28 -8.94 -2.65
C LEU A 16 -4.46 -9.62 -1.96
N GLU A 17 -5.50 -9.99 -2.71
CA GLU A 17 -6.67 -10.70 -2.19
C GLU A 17 -6.29 -12.02 -1.53
N ILE A 18 -5.45 -12.83 -2.19
CA ILE A 18 -4.95 -14.09 -1.62
C ILE A 18 -4.20 -13.81 -0.33
N ARG A 19 -3.34 -12.80 -0.30
CA ARG A 19 -2.57 -12.49 0.91
C ARG A 19 -3.48 -12.05 2.06
N GLU A 20 -4.45 -11.18 1.78
CA GLU A 20 -5.38 -10.69 2.79
C GLU A 20 -6.30 -11.78 3.36
N ILE A 21 -6.67 -12.78 2.55
CA ILE A 21 -7.50 -13.91 2.99
C ILE A 21 -6.70 -14.94 3.79
N PHE A 22 -5.53 -15.33 3.29
CA PHE A 22 -4.80 -16.49 3.84
C PHE A 22 -3.70 -16.12 4.85
N ASP A 23 -3.17 -14.91 4.79
CA ASP A 23 -2.12 -14.43 5.70
C ASP A 23 -2.23 -12.91 5.92
N PRO A 24 -3.31 -12.46 6.57
CA PRO A 24 -3.56 -11.03 6.84
C PRO A 24 -2.49 -10.40 7.75
N SER A 25 -1.72 -11.22 8.48
CA SER A 25 -0.60 -10.79 9.31
C SER A 25 0.66 -10.43 8.53
N SER A 26 0.77 -10.82 7.26
CA SER A 26 1.90 -10.41 6.41
C SER A 26 1.71 -8.99 5.89
N HIS A 27 1.69 -8.05 6.83
CA HIS A 27 1.55 -6.62 6.58
C HIS A 27 2.61 -6.11 5.59
N ASN A 28 3.84 -6.61 5.65
CA ASN A 28 4.91 -6.20 4.75
C ASN A 28 4.65 -6.62 3.31
N ASP A 29 4.18 -7.86 3.08
CA ASP A 29 3.87 -8.33 1.73
C ASP A 29 2.66 -7.60 1.14
N ILE A 30 1.64 -7.35 1.96
CA ILE A 30 0.46 -6.56 1.58
C ILE A 30 0.86 -5.13 1.20
N VAL A 31 1.76 -4.50 1.97
CA VAL A 31 2.31 -3.16 1.67
C VAL A 31 3.09 -3.15 0.36
N ILE A 32 3.92 -4.14 0.10
CA ILE A 32 4.68 -4.25 -1.15
C ILE A 32 3.73 -4.34 -2.35
N LEU A 33 2.68 -5.17 -2.26
CA LEU A 33 1.70 -5.31 -3.34
C LEU A 33 0.95 -4.00 -3.61
N LEU A 34 0.55 -3.28 -2.56
CA LEU A 34 -0.10 -1.97 -2.70
C LEU A 34 0.83 -0.91 -3.32
N ASN A 35 2.12 -0.92 -2.98
CA ASN A 35 3.10 -0.02 -3.59
C ASN A 35 3.29 -0.34 -5.08
N ASN A 36 3.37 -1.62 -5.45
CA ASN A 36 3.49 -2.03 -6.86
C ASN A 36 2.26 -1.59 -7.69
N ILE A 37 1.05 -1.73 -7.13
CA ILE A 37 -0.18 -1.25 -7.78
C ILE A 37 -0.14 0.29 -7.92
N SER A 38 0.29 1.00 -6.88
CA SER A 38 0.46 2.47 -6.90
C SER A 38 1.42 2.93 -8.00
N ASP A 39 2.56 2.26 -8.15
CA ASP A 39 3.57 2.59 -9.17
C ASP A 39 3.02 2.39 -10.59
N VAL A 40 2.23 1.32 -10.81
CA VAL A 40 1.59 1.09 -12.10
C VAL A 40 0.54 2.18 -12.38
N TYR A 41 -0.26 2.58 -11.38
CA TYR A 41 -1.19 3.70 -11.53
C TYR A 41 -0.49 5.02 -11.83
N GLN A 42 0.66 5.31 -11.21
CA GLN A 42 1.48 6.49 -11.53
C GLN A 42 1.96 6.48 -12.98
N GLN A 43 2.37 5.31 -13.49
CA GLN A 43 2.79 5.16 -14.90
C GLN A 43 1.62 5.37 -15.88
N GLN A 44 0.38 5.13 -15.44
CA GLN A 44 -0.84 5.44 -16.20
C GLN A 44 -1.37 6.87 -15.96
N LEU A 45 -0.68 7.73 -15.19
CA LEU A 45 -1.15 9.06 -14.79
C LEU A 45 -2.44 9.05 -13.95
N LYS A 46 -2.81 7.90 -13.36
CA LYS A 46 -3.97 7.72 -12.47
C LYS A 46 -3.59 8.03 -11.02
N TYR A 47 -3.31 9.29 -10.73
CA TYR A 47 -2.74 9.70 -9.44
C TYR A 47 -3.67 9.49 -8.25
N ASP A 48 -4.98 9.61 -8.43
CA ASP A 48 -5.96 9.39 -7.36
C ASP A 48 -5.98 7.91 -6.90
N ASP A 49 -5.91 6.98 -7.85
CA ASP A 49 -5.84 5.54 -7.57
C ASP A 49 -4.51 5.16 -6.90
N ALA A 50 -3.40 5.75 -7.35
CA ALA A 50 -2.09 5.59 -6.72
C ALA A 50 -2.09 6.09 -5.27
N LEU A 51 -2.66 7.28 -5.03
CA LEU A 51 -2.78 7.85 -3.69
C LEU A 51 -3.65 6.97 -2.77
N ALA A 52 -4.72 6.39 -3.28
CA ALA A 52 -5.57 5.47 -2.52
C ALA A 52 -4.78 4.22 -2.08
N CYS A 53 -3.99 3.63 -2.98
CA CYS A 53 -3.12 2.50 -2.67
C CYS A 53 -2.09 2.86 -1.60
N GLN A 54 -1.45 4.03 -1.72
CA GLN A 54 -0.42 4.47 -0.78
C GLN A 54 -0.97 4.77 0.62
N LYS A 55 -2.18 5.34 0.72
CA LYS A 55 -2.89 5.56 1.98
C LYS A 55 -3.20 4.24 2.68
N ARG A 56 -3.68 3.24 1.94
CA ARG A 56 -3.96 1.90 2.48
C ARG A 56 -2.67 1.22 2.97
N ALA A 57 -1.59 1.31 2.20
CA ALA A 57 -0.28 0.77 2.59
C ALA A 57 0.23 1.40 3.89
N LEU A 58 0.07 2.72 4.06
CA LEU A 58 0.45 3.41 5.29
C LEU A 58 -0.36 2.92 6.49
N GLN A 59 -1.68 2.80 6.37
CA GLN A 59 -2.55 2.31 7.43
C GLN A 59 -2.16 0.90 7.89
N ILE A 60 -1.84 0.02 6.94
CA ILE A 60 -1.42 -1.36 7.24
C ILE A 60 -0.07 -1.39 7.94
N ARG A 61 0.88 -0.56 7.49
CA ARG A 61 2.18 -0.41 8.16
C ARG A 61 2.03 0.08 9.60
N GLU A 62 1.11 1.03 9.84
CA GLU A 62 0.80 1.53 11.18
C GLU A 62 0.13 0.48 12.06
N ILE A 63 -0.69 -0.43 11.50
CA ILE A 63 -1.29 -1.55 12.23
C ILE A 63 -0.22 -2.61 12.58
N GLY A 64 0.63 -2.96 11.62
CA GLY A 64 1.65 -4.00 11.80
C GLY A 64 2.81 -3.58 12.70
N ASP A 65 3.11 -2.29 12.78
CA ASP A 65 4.09 -1.74 13.72
C ASP A 65 3.52 -0.57 14.52
N PRO A 66 2.80 -0.87 15.62
CA PRO A 66 2.24 0.16 16.51
C PRO A 66 3.32 1.04 17.16
N SER A 67 4.58 0.57 17.26
CA SER A 67 5.68 1.35 17.85
C SER A 67 6.07 2.55 16.98
N ASN A 68 5.80 2.48 15.68
CA ASN A 68 6.00 3.57 14.73
C ASN A 68 4.94 4.69 14.89
N ARG A 69 3.73 4.35 15.36
CA ARG A 69 2.69 5.36 15.66
C ARG A 69 3.14 6.31 16.76
N SER A 70 3.79 5.79 17.79
CA SER A 70 4.37 6.58 18.88
C SER A 70 5.47 7.50 18.36
N HIS A 71 6.26 7.06 17.38
CA HIS A 71 7.32 7.88 16.78
C HIS A 71 6.74 9.04 15.95
N VAL A 72 5.70 8.78 15.13
CA VAL A 72 4.98 9.81 14.38
C VAL A 72 4.26 10.78 15.31
N ALA A 73 3.58 10.28 16.35
CA ALA A 73 2.90 11.12 17.34
C ALA A 73 3.89 12.00 18.13
N ASN A 74 5.05 11.47 18.52
CA ASN A 74 6.08 12.25 19.23
C ASN A 74 6.72 13.32 18.33
N ILE A 75 6.92 13.04 17.03
CA ILE A 75 7.39 14.05 16.08
C ILE A 75 6.33 15.16 15.94
N LEU A 76 5.05 14.82 15.83
CA LEU A 76 3.97 15.81 15.76
C LEU A 76 3.85 16.64 17.05
N ASN A 77 4.07 16.04 18.22
CA ASN A 77 3.99 16.72 19.52
C ASN A 77 5.19 17.65 19.80
N ASN A 78 6.32 17.43 19.12
CA ASN A 78 7.52 18.28 19.25
C ASN A 78 7.54 19.43 18.22
N ILE A 79 6.61 19.45 17.26
CA ILE A 79 6.50 20.50 16.23
C ILE A 79 5.30 21.43 16.51
N GLY A 80 4.41 21.06 17.43
CA GLY A 80 3.38 21.95 17.99
C GLY A 80 3.91 22.79 19.14
#